data_AF-A0A6A3JZQ1-F1
#
_entry.id   AF-A0A6A3JZQ1-F1
#
_cell.length_a   1.000
_cell.length_b   1.000
_cell.length_c   1.000
_cell.angle_alpha   90.00
_cell.angle_beta   90.00
_cell.angle_gamma   90.00
#
_symmetry.space_group_name_H-M   'P 1'
#
loop_
_entity.id
_entity.type
_entity.pdbx_description
1 polymer ?
#
loop_
_entity_poly.entity_id
_entity_poly.type
_entity_poly.pdbx_seq_one_letter_code
_entity_poly.pdbx_strand_id
1 'polypeptide(L)'
;MPNPTEAFEVYRASFIATYMGDALIYDSPLVQDVLSGDTSPRDYAVFLESETKTSTEGCAEVPLFNPDIYNYAFLSQGYQKLVNDTAHSSTMLSELELVTVVVDCSFTQLKLGDTSAVRIFNLLRSEKDHTVLYMATVSLSLQDYEIRAHKKSGPALLGMLTVVNDMREETVEGFYAVAPTYLSQRNLDLQVYELVGITGDSYMELRSIPRDPLTEPVVYLITARQRGFYDGDDQSNVRYMYFLLESDAMRSLTHWEWLGEPVIADSWAWVHGIHTIFAVQTVFSLVVLFLVMYQNFLAGKIWIGDHFASFSTTTVIIRGAIVVVTWYVNSFWTLFEFAMSNAAILSGTEIVRVHEELVHADVLVVYLSVVAMISSVIRERIPPSIAIFLFEIIHKNRLVFIRICPPVLREIVNYSNKVFSLEGSVVTSVNAVGSSLHFSTAFPIPKRDDLFLAASFFPKISMLGMIVVYALTRKVYWYFYPDNTHHKSTKSAGGQASNANDTLVLKGDLTNFEVSTGAELQTRFGIISDYRNYVYFKGMKFASADGVYCSGYVIVNGRYLMRSEDLPSVAMMKFLNTRFTNVDVYEVDGSNVKDTARLVYPDTFFWDDLWRLNVTVLL
;
A
#
# COMPACT_ATOMS: atom_id res chain seq x y z
N MET A 1 6.42 8.40 8.71
CA MET A 1 7.72 7.71 8.71
C MET A 1 8.20 7.68 7.27
N PRO A 2 9.49 7.96 6.99
CA PRO A 2 10.02 7.79 5.64
C PRO A 2 9.89 6.32 5.22
N ASN A 3 9.67 6.07 3.92
CA ASN A 3 9.68 4.71 3.40
C ASN A 3 11.10 4.14 3.52
N PRO A 4 11.25 2.83 3.79
CA PRO A 4 12.57 2.25 3.93
C PRO A 4 13.29 2.26 2.57
N THR A 5 14.60 2.54 2.60
CA THR A 5 15.46 2.30 1.44
C THR A 5 15.51 0.79 1.14
N GLU A 6 15.26 0.42 -0.10
CA GLU A 6 15.15 -0.95 -0.58
C GLU A 6 16.12 -1.20 -1.73
N ALA A 7 16.66 -2.43 -1.81
CA ALA A 7 17.35 -2.91 -2.98
C ALA A 7 16.30 -3.42 -3.98
N PHE A 8 15.98 -2.60 -4.99
CA PHE A 8 14.94 -2.92 -5.97
C PHE A 8 15.40 -3.94 -7.00
N GLU A 9 16.65 -3.81 -7.45
CA GLU A 9 17.24 -4.69 -8.47
C GLU A 9 18.73 -4.90 -8.16
N VAL A 10 19.22 -6.13 -8.28
CA VAL A 10 20.65 -6.43 -8.13
C VAL A 10 21.09 -7.17 -9.37
N TYR A 11 21.80 -6.49 -10.27
CA TYR A 11 22.37 -7.15 -11.42
C TYR A 11 23.68 -7.83 -11.04
N ARG A 12 23.83 -9.09 -11.46
CA ARG A 12 25.01 -9.91 -11.17
C ARG A 12 25.67 -10.43 -12.42
N ALA A 13 26.99 -10.32 -12.48
CA ALA A 13 27.89 -10.92 -13.46
C ALA A 13 28.74 -11.98 -12.75
N SER A 14 28.59 -13.25 -13.12
CA SER A 14 29.26 -14.37 -12.45
C SER A 14 30.50 -14.87 -13.19
N PHE A 15 30.54 -14.81 -14.52
CA PHE A 15 31.66 -15.38 -15.27
C PHE A 15 32.88 -14.47 -15.24
N ILE A 16 32.67 -13.15 -15.27
CA ILE A 16 33.78 -12.17 -15.29
C ILE A 16 34.74 -12.38 -14.11
N ALA A 17 34.24 -12.69 -12.92
CA ALA A 17 35.07 -12.97 -11.75
C ALA A 17 36.01 -14.15 -11.99
N THR A 18 35.48 -15.27 -12.48
CA THR A 18 36.28 -16.47 -12.79
C THR A 18 37.35 -16.18 -13.83
N TYR A 19 37.02 -15.38 -14.85
CA TYR A 19 37.96 -15.02 -15.90
C TYR A 19 39.02 -13.99 -15.47
N MET A 20 38.75 -13.16 -14.46
CA MET A 20 39.72 -12.24 -13.87
C MET A 20 40.64 -12.90 -12.85
N GLY A 21 40.21 -14.00 -12.23
CA GLY A 21 40.98 -14.70 -11.20
C GLY A 21 41.07 -13.91 -9.89
N ASP A 22 42.05 -14.25 -9.06
CA ASP A 22 42.20 -13.74 -7.69
C ASP A 22 43.44 -12.83 -7.51
N ALA A 23 44.05 -12.35 -8.60
CA ALA A 23 45.31 -11.61 -8.58
C ALA A 23 45.33 -10.48 -9.64
N LEU A 24 46.53 -10.15 -10.16
CA LEU A 24 46.72 -9.16 -11.22
C LEU A 24 45.96 -9.57 -12.49
N ILE A 25 45.36 -8.59 -13.18
CA ILE A 25 44.63 -8.83 -14.43
C ILE A 25 45.53 -9.49 -15.49
N TYR A 26 46.83 -9.21 -15.49
CA TYR A 26 47.79 -9.86 -16.39
C TYR A 26 47.84 -11.38 -16.24
N ASP A 27 47.76 -11.88 -15.01
CA ASP A 27 47.84 -13.31 -14.70
C ASP A 27 46.47 -14.02 -14.83
N SER A 28 45.43 -13.28 -15.22
CA SER A 28 44.07 -13.79 -15.28
C SER A 28 43.85 -14.84 -16.38
N PRO A 29 42.92 -15.81 -16.19
CA PRO A 29 42.53 -16.76 -17.23
C PRO A 29 42.06 -16.09 -18.52
N LEU A 30 41.43 -14.91 -18.46
CA LEU A 30 41.07 -14.15 -19.66
C LEU A 30 42.32 -13.85 -20.51
N VAL A 31 43.39 -13.39 -19.89
CA VAL A 31 44.59 -12.98 -20.61
C VAL A 31 45.43 -14.19 -21.01
N GLN A 32 45.69 -15.10 -20.06
CA GLN A 32 46.61 -16.21 -20.29
C GLN A 32 45.98 -17.32 -21.12
N ASP A 33 44.73 -17.70 -20.85
CA ASP A 33 44.09 -18.86 -21.50
C ASP A 33 43.26 -18.44 -22.72
N VAL A 34 42.41 -17.42 -22.59
CA VAL A 34 41.52 -17.00 -23.68
C VAL A 34 42.27 -16.21 -24.76
N LEU A 35 43.12 -15.26 -24.36
CA LEU A 35 43.91 -14.45 -25.29
C LEU A 35 45.30 -15.03 -25.57
N SER A 36 45.66 -16.18 -24.99
CA SER A 36 46.97 -16.83 -25.16
C SER A 36 48.16 -15.92 -24.83
N GLY A 37 47.99 -15.01 -23.86
CA GLY A 37 48.98 -14.01 -23.46
C GLY A 37 49.18 -12.85 -24.44
N ASP A 38 48.42 -12.80 -25.56
CA ASP A 38 48.54 -11.74 -26.56
C ASP A 38 47.57 -10.58 -26.25
N THR A 39 48.14 -9.47 -25.82
CA THR A 39 47.45 -8.23 -25.45
C THR A 39 47.39 -7.20 -26.59
N SER A 40 47.65 -7.59 -27.84
CA SER A 40 47.44 -6.69 -28.98
C SER A 40 45.96 -6.30 -29.16
N PRO A 41 45.67 -5.05 -29.55
CA PRO A 41 44.30 -4.61 -29.82
C PRO A 41 43.58 -5.52 -30.82
N ARG A 42 42.33 -5.85 -30.50
CA ARG A 42 41.44 -6.70 -31.30
C ARG A 42 40.33 -5.87 -31.93
N ASP A 43 39.77 -6.37 -33.02
CA ASP A 43 38.62 -5.79 -33.74
C ASP A 43 37.30 -6.54 -33.47
N TYR A 44 37.29 -7.40 -32.46
CA TYR A 44 36.14 -8.19 -32.03
C TYR A 44 35.95 -8.10 -30.51
N ALA A 45 34.73 -8.41 -30.07
CA ALA A 45 34.37 -8.53 -28.65
C ALA A 45 34.43 -10.00 -28.20
N VAL A 46 34.74 -10.22 -26.93
CA VAL A 46 34.76 -11.55 -26.31
C VAL A 46 33.52 -11.71 -25.44
N PHE A 47 32.72 -12.73 -25.72
CA PHE A 47 31.52 -13.08 -24.97
C PHE A 47 31.83 -14.28 -24.07
N LEU A 48 31.63 -14.12 -22.76
CA LEU A 48 31.82 -15.18 -21.77
C LEU A 48 30.51 -15.98 -21.66
N GLU A 49 30.45 -17.17 -22.28
CA GLU A 49 29.22 -17.99 -22.32
C GLU A 49 29.07 -18.93 -21.12
N SER A 50 30.19 -19.38 -20.56
CA SER A 50 30.25 -20.17 -19.32
C SER A 50 31.57 -19.87 -18.61
N GLU A 51 31.84 -20.51 -17.47
CA GLU A 51 33.14 -20.39 -16.76
C GLU A 51 34.35 -20.82 -17.59
N THR A 52 34.16 -21.57 -18.69
CA THR A 52 35.25 -22.10 -19.52
C THR A 52 35.06 -21.91 -21.02
N LYS A 53 33.89 -21.42 -21.46
CA LYS A 53 33.55 -21.27 -22.88
C LYS A 53 33.38 -19.79 -23.23
N THR A 54 34.06 -19.36 -24.29
CA THR A 54 33.92 -18.02 -24.86
C THR A 54 33.45 -18.08 -26.31
N SER A 55 32.93 -16.96 -26.81
CA SER A 55 32.44 -16.75 -28.17
C SER A 55 32.87 -15.36 -28.67
N THR A 56 32.93 -15.17 -29.98
CA THR A 56 33.14 -13.85 -30.61
C THR A 56 31.94 -13.37 -31.41
N GLU A 57 30.90 -14.20 -31.53
CA GLU A 57 29.69 -13.91 -32.32
C GLU A 57 28.56 -13.35 -31.46
N GLY A 58 28.54 -13.66 -30.15
CA GLY A 58 27.49 -13.23 -29.21
C GLY A 58 27.22 -14.25 -28.12
N CYS A 59 26.17 -14.02 -27.33
CA CYS A 59 25.72 -14.91 -26.26
C CYS A 59 24.64 -15.90 -26.77
N ALA A 60 25.03 -17.09 -27.21
CA ALA A 60 24.10 -18.03 -27.86
C ALA A 60 22.97 -18.54 -26.94
N GLU A 61 23.22 -18.64 -25.64
CA GLU A 61 22.27 -19.17 -24.65
C GLU A 61 21.39 -18.09 -24.00
N VAL A 62 21.50 -16.82 -24.42
CA VAL A 62 20.71 -15.71 -23.87
C VAL A 62 19.54 -15.40 -24.80
N PRO A 63 18.28 -15.73 -24.44
CA PRO A 63 17.14 -15.67 -25.37
C PRO A 63 16.79 -14.26 -25.86
N LEU A 64 17.07 -13.23 -25.04
CA LEU A 64 16.76 -11.83 -25.30
C LEU A 64 18.02 -11.02 -25.64
N PHE A 65 19.07 -11.69 -26.15
CA PHE A 65 20.30 -11.03 -26.55
C PHE A 65 20.05 -10.01 -27.67
N ASN A 66 20.52 -8.78 -27.47
CA ASN A 66 20.41 -7.71 -28.45
C ASN A 66 21.77 -7.45 -29.12
N PRO A 67 22.00 -7.94 -30.35
CA PRO A 67 23.27 -7.76 -31.05
C PRO A 67 23.54 -6.31 -31.49
N ASP A 68 22.51 -5.45 -31.57
CA ASP A 68 22.67 -4.05 -31.95
C ASP A 68 23.34 -3.21 -30.86
N ILE A 69 23.20 -3.63 -29.59
CA ILE A 69 23.84 -3.02 -28.43
C ILE A 69 25.15 -3.75 -28.11
N TYR A 70 25.11 -5.09 -28.05
CA TYR A 70 26.25 -5.90 -27.62
C TYR A 70 27.08 -6.38 -28.80
N ASN A 71 27.72 -5.43 -29.49
CA ASN A 71 28.70 -5.70 -30.54
C ASN A 71 29.95 -4.82 -30.37
N TYR A 72 31.08 -5.26 -30.94
CA TYR A 72 32.36 -4.57 -30.80
C TYR A 72 32.29 -3.10 -31.27
N ALA A 73 31.65 -2.82 -32.41
CA ALA A 73 31.62 -1.47 -32.98
C ALA A 73 30.90 -0.48 -32.06
N PHE A 74 29.72 -0.83 -31.55
CA PHE A 74 28.96 0.02 -30.64
C PHE A 74 29.68 0.22 -29.30
N LEU A 75 30.16 -0.87 -28.69
CA LEU A 75 30.76 -0.82 -27.35
C LEU A 75 32.12 -0.11 -27.34
N SER A 76 32.98 -0.39 -28.33
CA SER A 76 34.30 0.26 -28.46
C SER A 76 34.16 1.75 -28.77
N GLN A 77 33.21 2.15 -29.62
CA GLN A 77 32.92 3.55 -29.90
C GLN A 77 32.45 4.28 -28.62
N GLY A 78 31.59 3.64 -27.82
CA GLY A 78 31.15 4.16 -26.52
C GLY A 78 32.32 4.39 -25.57
N TYR A 79 33.22 3.42 -25.46
CA TYR A 79 34.43 3.54 -24.63
C TYR A 79 35.35 4.68 -25.12
N GLN A 80 35.67 4.74 -26.42
CA GLN A 80 36.51 5.80 -26.97
C GLN A 80 35.93 7.19 -26.73
N LYS A 81 34.60 7.32 -26.84
CA LYS A 81 33.91 8.58 -26.56
C LYS A 81 34.01 8.98 -25.09
N LEU A 82 33.84 8.02 -24.17
CA LEU A 82 34.02 8.22 -22.74
C LEU A 82 35.45 8.69 -22.42
N VAL A 83 36.48 8.03 -22.95
CA VAL A 83 37.89 8.42 -22.73
C VAL A 83 38.14 9.84 -23.25
N ASN A 84 37.75 10.14 -24.49
CA ASN A 84 37.97 11.45 -25.09
C ASN A 84 37.29 12.58 -24.30
N ASP A 85 36.03 12.38 -23.89
CA ASP A 85 35.26 13.41 -23.20
C ASP A 85 35.72 13.62 -21.75
N THR A 86 36.30 12.59 -21.11
CA THR A 86 36.74 12.61 -19.70
C THR A 86 38.23 12.89 -19.51
N ALA A 87 39.02 12.93 -20.59
CA ALA A 87 40.47 13.12 -20.57
C ALA A 87 40.95 14.41 -19.87
N HIS A 88 40.11 15.44 -19.78
CA HIS A 88 40.43 16.70 -19.11
C HIS A 88 40.49 16.56 -17.57
N SER A 89 39.78 15.58 -17.00
CA SER A 89 39.63 15.41 -15.56
C SER A 89 40.31 14.15 -15.04
N SER A 90 40.40 13.08 -15.84
CA SER A 90 40.93 11.80 -15.40
C SER A 90 42.15 11.39 -16.21
N THR A 91 43.30 11.31 -15.54
CA THR A 91 44.51 10.68 -16.09
C THR A 91 44.44 9.17 -16.06
N MET A 92 43.43 8.58 -15.41
CA MET A 92 43.32 7.12 -15.23
C MET A 92 43.22 6.37 -16.55
N LEU A 93 42.61 6.98 -17.58
CA LEU A 93 42.36 6.34 -18.87
C LEU A 93 43.25 6.87 -19.99
N SER A 94 43.95 7.99 -19.79
CA SER A 94 44.67 8.69 -20.86
C SER A 94 45.93 7.97 -21.34
N GLU A 95 46.46 7.04 -20.55
CA GLU A 95 47.66 6.26 -20.86
C GLU A 95 47.35 4.77 -21.12
N LEU A 96 46.07 4.45 -21.36
CA LEU A 96 45.58 3.09 -21.53
C LEU A 96 45.02 2.87 -22.93
N GLU A 97 45.49 1.82 -23.59
CA GLU A 97 45.02 1.34 -24.88
C GLU A 97 43.96 0.23 -24.69
N LEU A 98 42.87 0.28 -25.45
CA LEU A 98 41.83 -0.76 -25.45
C LEU A 98 42.35 -2.03 -26.16
N VAL A 99 42.44 -3.14 -25.43
CA VAL A 99 42.80 -4.45 -25.99
C VAL A 99 41.59 -5.09 -26.65
N THR A 100 40.50 -5.25 -25.90
CA THR A 100 39.23 -5.80 -26.39
C THR A 100 38.10 -5.45 -25.43
N VAL A 101 36.87 -5.60 -25.89
CA VAL A 101 35.67 -5.48 -25.09
C VAL A 101 35.17 -6.87 -24.72
N VAL A 102 34.81 -7.04 -23.45
CA VAL A 102 34.32 -8.28 -22.88
C VAL A 102 32.88 -8.11 -22.41
N VAL A 103 32.04 -9.08 -22.75
CA VAL A 103 30.63 -9.14 -22.37
C VAL A 103 30.40 -10.42 -21.57
N ASP A 104 29.93 -10.28 -20.34
CA ASP A 104 29.58 -11.43 -19.51
C ASP A 104 28.14 -11.88 -19.81
N CYS A 105 27.96 -13.02 -20.50
CA CYS A 105 26.64 -13.55 -20.84
C CYS A 105 25.84 -14.06 -19.63
N SER A 106 26.48 -14.21 -18.46
CA SER A 106 25.76 -14.52 -17.22
C SER A 106 24.99 -13.32 -16.67
N PHE A 107 25.29 -12.10 -17.16
CA PHE A 107 24.79 -10.86 -16.58
C PHE A 107 23.26 -10.84 -16.53
N THR A 108 22.70 -10.66 -15.34
CA THR A 108 21.25 -10.83 -15.14
C THR A 108 20.40 -9.84 -15.95
N GLN A 109 20.87 -8.61 -16.19
CA GLN A 109 20.15 -7.64 -17.04
C GLN A 109 20.06 -8.11 -18.49
N LEU A 110 21.12 -8.73 -19.02
CA LEU A 110 21.13 -9.37 -20.35
C LEU A 110 20.10 -10.51 -20.42
N LYS A 111 20.04 -11.35 -19.39
CA LYS A 111 19.08 -12.47 -19.29
C LYS A 111 17.63 -11.98 -19.20
N LEU A 112 17.40 -10.85 -18.54
CA LEU A 112 16.08 -10.19 -18.44
C LEU A 112 15.69 -9.43 -19.71
N GLY A 113 16.64 -9.15 -20.61
CA GLY A 113 16.40 -8.36 -21.82
C GLY A 113 16.14 -6.87 -21.56
N ASP A 114 16.58 -6.32 -20.42
CA ASP A 114 16.33 -4.92 -20.07
C ASP A 114 17.28 -3.99 -20.84
N THR A 115 16.83 -3.39 -21.94
CA THR A 115 17.67 -2.55 -22.81
C THR A 115 17.91 -1.11 -22.30
N SER A 116 17.49 -0.78 -21.08
CA SER A 116 17.68 0.57 -20.50
C SER A 116 18.94 0.74 -19.65
N ALA A 117 19.63 -0.36 -19.40
CA ALA A 117 20.93 -0.41 -18.74
C ALA A 117 21.88 -1.33 -19.51
N VAL A 118 23.15 -0.98 -19.55
CA VAL A 118 24.19 -1.77 -20.21
C VAL A 118 25.44 -1.77 -19.34
N ARG A 119 26.07 -2.94 -19.21
CA ARG A 119 27.35 -3.07 -18.52
C ARG A 119 28.37 -3.73 -19.42
N ILE A 120 29.57 -3.15 -19.43
CA ILE A 120 30.64 -3.48 -20.37
C ILE A 120 31.93 -3.61 -19.58
N PHE A 121 32.75 -4.60 -19.92
CA PHE A 121 34.07 -4.80 -19.34
C PHE A 121 35.12 -4.55 -20.42
N ASN A 122 35.96 -3.54 -20.25
CA ASN A 122 36.98 -3.18 -21.22
C ASN A 122 38.33 -3.65 -20.69
N LEU A 123 38.98 -4.56 -21.41
CA LEU A 123 40.35 -4.96 -21.10
C LEU A 123 41.29 -3.91 -21.67
N LEU A 124 42.08 -3.29 -20.80
CA LEU A 124 42.96 -2.19 -21.13
C LEU A 124 44.41 -2.56 -20.84
N ARG A 125 45.33 -1.95 -21.59
CA ARG A 125 46.77 -2.12 -21.42
C ARG A 125 47.46 -0.77 -21.32
N SER A 126 48.45 -0.65 -20.44
CA SER A 126 49.29 0.54 -20.39
C SER A 126 50.11 0.70 -21.67
N GLU A 127 50.11 1.90 -22.24
CA GLU A 127 50.95 2.24 -23.39
C GLU A 127 52.46 2.23 -23.06
N LYS A 128 52.80 2.41 -21.77
CA LYS A 128 54.19 2.45 -21.29
C LYS A 128 54.74 1.06 -21.00
N ASP A 129 53.91 0.18 -20.43
CA ASP A 129 54.27 -1.18 -20.06
C ASP A 129 53.15 -2.15 -20.43
N HIS A 130 53.38 -2.93 -21.47
CA HIS A 130 52.39 -3.86 -22.02
C HIS A 130 52.07 -5.05 -21.11
N THR A 131 52.81 -5.22 -20.00
CA THR A 131 52.52 -6.22 -18.96
C THR A 131 51.55 -5.71 -17.90
N VAL A 132 51.30 -4.41 -17.85
CA VAL A 132 50.34 -3.81 -16.92
C VAL A 132 48.98 -3.70 -17.60
N LEU A 133 48.04 -4.52 -17.13
CA LEU A 133 46.67 -4.57 -17.63
C LEU A 133 45.68 -4.09 -16.58
N TYR A 134 44.56 -3.55 -17.05
CA TYR A 134 43.46 -3.11 -16.23
C TYR A 134 42.14 -3.63 -16.81
N MET A 135 41.18 -3.89 -15.94
CA MET A 135 39.79 -4.13 -16.30
C MET A 135 38.97 -2.89 -15.96
N ALA A 136 38.48 -2.18 -16.98
CA ALA A 136 37.61 -1.03 -16.81
C ALA A 136 36.14 -1.44 -17.01
N THR A 137 35.38 -1.41 -15.92
CA THR A 137 33.93 -1.65 -15.95
C THR A 137 33.19 -0.36 -16.21
N VAL A 138 32.35 -0.37 -17.24
CA VAL A 138 31.49 0.76 -17.61
C VAL A 138 30.04 0.32 -17.48
N SER A 139 29.32 0.93 -16.55
CA SER A 139 27.88 0.73 -16.35
C SER A 139 27.13 1.97 -16.82
N LEU A 140 26.24 1.82 -17.80
CA LEU A 140 25.49 2.90 -18.43
C LEU A 140 24.00 2.69 -18.19
N SER A 141 23.28 3.75 -17.82
CA SER A 141 21.81 3.72 -17.69
C SER A 141 21.18 5.04 -18.11
N LEU A 142 20.04 4.95 -18.78
CA LEU A 142 19.20 6.11 -19.06
C LEU A 142 18.31 6.44 -17.86
N GLN A 143 18.36 7.69 -17.41
CA GLN A 143 17.68 8.17 -16.21
C GLN A 143 17.08 9.56 -16.43
N ASP A 144 16.12 9.93 -15.58
CA ASP A 144 15.65 11.30 -15.49
C ASP A 144 16.66 12.14 -14.72
N TYR A 145 16.98 13.33 -15.24
CA TYR A 145 17.78 14.33 -14.55
C TYR A 145 17.02 15.65 -14.36
N GLU A 146 17.39 16.38 -13.32
CA GLU A 146 16.93 17.75 -13.08
C GLU A 146 18.10 18.65 -12.64
N ILE A 147 18.14 19.87 -13.15
CA ILE A 147 18.98 20.97 -12.69
C ILE A 147 18.06 22.08 -12.20
N ARG A 148 17.73 22.03 -10.91
CA ARG A 148 16.75 22.92 -10.27
C ARG A 148 17.07 24.40 -10.45
N ALA A 149 18.36 24.77 -10.32
CA ALA A 149 18.83 26.15 -10.48
C ALA A 149 18.52 26.75 -11.87
N HIS A 150 18.42 25.90 -12.90
CA HIS A 150 18.20 26.32 -14.28
C HIS A 150 16.83 25.91 -14.83
N LYS A 151 15.97 25.28 -14.01
CA LYS A 151 14.69 24.68 -14.43
C LYS A 151 14.83 23.82 -15.69
N LYS A 152 15.91 23.03 -15.75
CA LYS A 152 16.15 22.06 -16.83
C LYS A 152 15.89 20.66 -16.32
N SER A 153 15.19 19.85 -17.10
CA SER A 153 14.98 18.44 -16.82
C SER A 153 14.89 17.66 -18.12
N GLY A 154 15.01 16.34 -18.02
CA GLY A 154 14.80 15.43 -19.14
C GLY A 154 15.58 14.13 -18.96
N PRO A 155 15.74 13.35 -20.03
CA PRO A 155 16.56 12.14 -20.00
C PRO A 155 18.05 12.46 -20.07
N ALA A 156 18.85 11.77 -19.27
CA ALA A 156 20.30 11.77 -19.31
C ALA A 156 20.84 10.34 -19.37
N LEU A 157 22.00 10.18 -20.01
CA LEU A 157 22.79 8.95 -19.89
C LEU A 157 23.72 9.12 -18.70
N LEU A 158 23.51 8.31 -17.67
CA LEU A 158 24.41 8.20 -16.52
C LEU A 158 25.34 7.01 -16.73
N GLY A 159 26.63 7.29 -16.70
CA GLY A 159 27.70 6.32 -16.71
C GLY A 159 28.43 6.28 -15.37
N MET A 160 28.86 5.08 -14.99
CA MET A 160 29.77 4.83 -13.89
C MET A 160 30.91 3.99 -14.42
N LEU A 161 32.13 4.47 -14.18
CA LEU A 161 33.36 3.80 -14.58
C LEU A 161 34.17 3.45 -13.34
N THR A 162 34.69 2.22 -13.34
CA THR A 162 35.59 1.72 -12.30
C THR A 162 36.74 0.97 -12.97
N VAL A 163 37.97 1.18 -12.50
CA VAL A 163 39.17 0.55 -13.08
C VAL A 163 39.83 -0.35 -12.03
N VAL A 164 40.13 -1.59 -12.41
CA VAL A 164 40.74 -2.61 -11.54
C VAL A 164 42.04 -3.11 -12.16
N ASN A 165 43.14 -3.08 -11.41
CA ASN A 165 44.42 -3.70 -11.81
C ASN A 165 44.62 -5.05 -11.11
N ASP A 166 44.24 -5.13 -9.84
CA ASP A 166 44.42 -6.30 -9.00
C ASP A 166 43.09 -6.66 -8.32
N MET A 167 42.67 -7.91 -8.48
CA MET A 167 41.43 -8.43 -7.90
C MET A 167 41.44 -8.48 -6.36
N ARG A 168 42.60 -8.22 -5.73
CA ARG A 168 42.78 -8.15 -4.27
C ARG A 168 42.60 -6.75 -3.70
N GLU A 169 42.36 -5.72 -4.53
CA GLU A 169 42.18 -4.35 -4.08
C GLU A 169 40.83 -4.15 -3.36
N GLU A 170 40.90 -3.67 -2.11
CA GLU A 170 39.71 -3.31 -1.32
C GLU A 170 39.14 -1.93 -1.68
N THR A 171 39.92 -1.11 -2.38
CA THR A 171 39.57 0.24 -2.80
C THR A 171 39.98 0.46 -4.25
N VAL A 172 39.00 0.61 -5.12
CA VAL A 172 39.19 0.89 -6.55
C VAL A 172 38.81 2.32 -6.87
N GLU A 173 39.49 2.89 -7.87
CA GLU A 173 39.20 4.23 -8.35
C GLU A 173 38.09 4.20 -9.40
N GLY A 174 37.22 5.23 -9.37
CA GLY A 174 36.11 5.36 -10.30
C GLY A 174 35.47 6.74 -10.28
N PHE A 175 34.66 7.02 -11.29
CA PHE A 175 33.96 8.31 -11.41
C PHE A 175 32.60 8.14 -12.11
N TYR A 176 31.74 9.15 -11.95
CA TYR A 176 30.50 9.26 -12.70
C TYR A 176 30.71 10.14 -13.93
N ALA A 177 30.08 9.76 -15.03
CA ALA A 177 29.98 10.58 -16.22
C ALA A 177 28.52 10.73 -16.59
N VAL A 178 28.06 11.95 -16.84
CA VAL A 178 26.67 12.21 -17.25
C VAL A 178 26.68 12.91 -18.59
N ALA A 179 25.84 12.45 -19.51
CA ALA A 179 25.47 13.20 -20.70
C ALA A 179 24.03 13.69 -20.55
N PRO A 180 23.82 14.95 -20.09
CA PRO A 180 22.51 15.56 -20.07
C PRO A 180 21.94 15.61 -21.49
N THR A 181 20.62 15.44 -21.64
CA THR A 181 19.92 15.56 -22.94
C THR A 181 20.35 14.55 -24.02
N TYR A 182 20.85 13.38 -23.63
CA TYR A 182 21.30 12.31 -24.53
C TYR A 182 20.31 12.00 -25.68
N LEU A 183 19.01 11.95 -25.40
CA LEU A 183 17.98 11.64 -26.41
C LEU A 183 17.58 12.84 -27.28
N SER A 184 18.03 14.05 -26.94
CA SER A 184 17.71 15.30 -27.66
C SER A 184 18.87 15.82 -28.51
N GLN A 185 20.09 15.30 -28.31
CA GLN A 185 21.29 15.74 -29.03
C GLN A 185 21.83 14.62 -29.92
N ARG A 186 22.34 14.99 -31.10
CA ARG A 186 22.98 14.03 -32.02
C ARG A 186 24.36 13.58 -31.56
N ASN A 187 25.03 14.42 -30.77
CA ASN A 187 26.37 14.14 -30.26
C ASN A 187 26.27 13.86 -28.77
N LEU A 188 26.81 12.74 -28.34
CA LEU A 188 27.04 12.45 -26.93
C LEU A 188 28.08 13.44 -26.39
N ASP A 189 27.78 14.12 -25.29
CA ASP A 189 28.73 14.98 -24.57
C ASP A 189 28.75 14.55 -23.11
N LEU A 190 29.73 13.71 -22.77
CA LEU A 190 29.90 13.23 -21.40
C LEU A 190 30.68 14.25 -20.58
N GLN A 191 30.16 14.55 -19.39
CA GLN A 191 30.79 15.43 -18.43
C GLN A 191 31.05 14.63 -17.15
N VAL A 192 32.18 14.88 -16.48
CA VAL A 192 32.57 14.15 -15.27
C VAL A 192 31.85 14.75 -14.06
N TYR A 193 31.39 13.89 -13.16
CA TYR A 193 30.71 14.28 -11.93
C TYR A 193 31.25 13.54 -10.72
N GLU A 194 31.18 14.23 -9.58
CA GLU A 194 31.41 13.66 -8.26
C GLU A 194 30.08 13.52 -7.52
N LEU A 195 29.96 12.45 -6.74
CA LEU A 195 28.82 12.24 -5.87
C LEU A 195 28.88 13.20 -4.68
N VAL A 196 27.82 14.00 -4.51
CA VAL A 196 27.65 14.87 -3.35
C VAL A 196 26.92 14.12 -2.24
N GLY A 197 25.86 13.38 -2.60
CA GLY A 197 25.04 12.62 -1.66
C GLY A 197 23.74 12.13 -2.28
N ILE A 198 22.88 11.58 -1.43
CA ILE A 198 21.52 11.17 -1.78
C ILE A 198 20.54 12.15 -1.14
N THR A 199 19.62 12.67 -1.93
CA THR A 199 18.57 13.59 -1.46
C THR A 199 17.49 12.85 -0.66
N GLY A 200 16.64 13.58 0.06
CA GLY A 200 15.55 12.98 0.85
C GLY A 200 14.49 12.22 0.04
N ASP A 201 14.41 12.46 -1.27
CA ASP A 201 13.49 11.78 -2.20
C ASP A 201 14.21 10.71 -3.05
N SER A 202 15.36 10.20 -2.57
CA SER A 202 16.17 9.16 -3.24
C SER A 202 16.74 9.51 -4.62
N TYR A 203 16.96 10.79 -4.90
CA TYR A 203 17.80 11.19 -6.05
C TYR A 203 19.28 11.20 -5.69
N MET A 204 20.11 10.80 -6.65
CA MET A 204 21.55 11.00 -6.59
C MET A 204 21.89 12.44 -6.95
N GLU A 205 22.56 13.16 -6.04
CA GLU A 205 23.05 14.51 -6.29
C GLU A 205 24.51 14.46 -6.75
N LEU A 206 24.74 15.01 -7.95
CA LEU A 206 26.02 14.99 -8.63
C LEU A 206 26.52 16.42 -8.89
N ARG A 207 27.81 16.65 -8.65
CA ARG A 207 28.50 17.92 -8.91
C ARG A 207 29.43 17.79 -10.12
N SER A 208 29.25 18.63 -11.13
CA SER A 208 30.07 18.59 -12.35
C SER A 208 31.51 19.02 -12.08
N ILE A 209 32.46 18.39 -12.75
CA ILE A 209 33.84 18.86 -12.88
C ILE A 209 33.97 19.56 -14.24
N PRO A 210 34.11 20.89 -14.29
CA PRO A 210 34.20 21.64 -15.55
C PRO A 210 35.51 21.36 -16.29
N ARG A 211 35.49 21.45 -17.63
CA ARG A 211 36.69 21.31 -18.47
C ARG A 211 37.65 22.47 -18.26
N ASP A 212 37.08 23.67 -18.13
CA ASP A 212 37.81 24.89 -17.77
C ASP A 212 37.12 25.58 -16.59
N PRO A 213 37.66 25.43 -15.37
CA PRO A 213 37.10 26.06 -14.16
C PRO A 213 37.02 27.59 -14.22
N LEU A 214 37.71 28.25 -15.16
CA LEU A 214 37.69 29.71 -15.30
C LEU A 214 36.53 30.22 -16.16
N THR A 215 35.97 29.37 -17.03
CA THR A 215 34.95 29.77 -18.00
C THR A 215 33.63 29.01 -17.84
N GLU A 216 33.67 27.79 -17.31
CA GLU A 216 32.50 26.94 -17.12
C GLU A 216 32.07 26.90 -15.65
N PRO A 217 30.77 27.14 -15.35
CA PRO A 217 30.27 27.08 -13.97
C PRO A 217 30.13 25.64 -13.50
N VAL A 218 30.31 25.42 -12.19
CA VAL A 218 29.98 24.16 -11.53
C VAL A 218 28.45 24.00 -11.49
N VAL A 219 27.96 22.87 -12.01
CA VAL A 219 26.55 22.50 -12.08
C VAL A 219 26.26 21.39 -11.07
N TYR A 220 25.17 21.55 -10.33
CA TYR A 220 24.58 20.50 -9.49
C TYR A 220 23.39 19.92 -10.24
N LEU A 221 23.44 18.63 -10.53
CA LEU A 221 22.32 17.90 -11.10
C LEU A 221 21.86 16.82 -10.13
N ILE A 222 20.57 16.53 -10.16
CA ILE A 222 20.01 15.36 -9.50
C ILE A 222 19.54 14.38 -10.56
N THR A 223 19.74 13.09 -10.33
CA THR A 223 19.34 12.02 -11.25
C THR A 223 18.78 10.83 -10.50
N ALA A 224 17.78 10.18 -11.08
CA ALA A 224 17.24 8.92 -10.61
C ALA A 224 16.56 8.20 -11.76
N ARG A 225 16.59 6.86 -11.73
CA ARG A 225 15.73 6.03 -12.56
C ARG A 225 14.36 5.97 -11.93
N GLN A 226 13.37 6.54 -12.60
CA GLN A 226 11.99 6.58 -12.12
C GLN A 226 11.21 5.41 -12.72
N ARG A 227 10.49 4.66 -11.89
CA ARG A 227 9.55 3.63 -12.35
C ARG A 227 8.26 3.68 -11.56
N GLY A 228 7.18 3.20 -12.15
CA GLY A 228 5.85 3.25 -11.56
C GLY A 228 4.93 4.19 -12.34
N PHE A 229 3.94 4.74 -11.67
CA PHE A 229 2.79 5.30 -12.37
C PHE A 229 2.15 6.48 -11.64
N TYR A 230 1.44 7.33 -12.38
CA TYR A 230 0.77 8.52 -11.84
C TYR A 230 -0.59 8.79 -12.49
N ASP A 231 -1.45 9.54 -11.80
CA ASP A 231 -2.70 10.09 -12.33
C ASP A 231 -2.72 11.61 -12.15
N GLY A 232 -2.48 12.33 -13.25
CA GLY A 232 -2.30 13.78 -13.23
C GLY A 232 -1.13 14.23 -12.35
N ASP A 233 -1.24 15.43 -11.80
CA ASP A 233 -0.22 16.00 -10.90
C ASP A 233 -0.50 15.71 -9.41
N ASP A 234 -1.67 15.13 -9.11
CA ASP A 234 -2.18 15.03 -7.73
C ASP A 234 -1.82 13.70 -7.05
N GLN A 235 -1.56 12.65 -7.85
CA GLN A 235 -1.46 11.26 -7.38
C GLN A 235 -0.35 10.49 -8.11
N SER A 236 0.52 9.83 -7.36
CA SER A 236 1.57 9.00 -7.94
C SER A 236 2.08 7.90 -6.99
N ASN A 237 2.58 6.83 -7.59
CA ASN A 237 3.32 5.78 -6.89
C ASN A 237 4.55 5.47 -7.75
N VAL A 238 5.66 6.14 -7.41
CA VAL A 238 6.89 6.12 -8.19
C VAL A 238 8.03 5.69 -7.30
N ARG A 239 8.82 4.72 -7.76
CA ARG A 239 10.09 4.36 -7.15
C ARG A 239 11.21 5.14 -7.82
N TYR A 240 12.03 5.77 -7.00
CA TYR A 240 13.21 6.50 -7.41
C TYR A 240 14.43 5.65 -7.08
N MET A 241 15.15 5.21 -8.11
CA MET A 241 16.26 4.28 -7.98
C MET A 241 17.58 4.91 -8.42
N TYR A 242 18.65 4.62 -7.69
CA TYR A 242 20.01 5.04 -7.97
C TYR A 242 20.98 3.88 -7.73
N PHE A 243 22.24 4.04 -8.14
CA PHE A 243 23.30 3.08 -7.85
C PHE A 243 24.58 3.82 -7.43
N LEU A 244 25.41 3.17 -6.63
CA LEU A 244 26.63 3.73 -6.08
C LEU A 244 27.88 3.05 -6.65
N LEU A 245 28.99 3.79 -6.66
CA LEU A 245 30.31 3.23 -6.94
C LEU A 245 30.67 2.22 -5.85
N GLU A 246 31.05 1.02 -6.27
CA GLU A 246 31.59 -0.02 -5.39
C GLU A 246 33.06 0.27 -5.09
N SER A 247 33.49 0.04 -3.84
CA SER A 247 34.88 0.23 -3.44
C SER A 247 35.74 -1.02 -3.66
N ASP A 248 35.16 -2.22 -3.56
CA ASP A 248 35.88 -3.48 -3.66
C ASP A 248 35.98 -3.96 -5.12
N ALA A 249 37.17 -4.41 -5.53
CA ALA A 249 37.43 -4.82 -6.90
C ALA A 249 36.47 -5.94 -7.36
N MET A 250 36.32 -7.00 -6.57
CA MET A 250 35.45 -8.12 -6.91
C MET A 250 33.98 -7.69 -7.02
N ARG A 251 33.48 -6.89 -6.07
CA ARG A 251 32.10 -6.37 -6.12
C ARG A 251 31.88 -5.41 -7.27
N SER A 252 32.86 -4.55 -7.59
CA SER A 252 32.78 -3.62 -8.72
C SER A 252 32.72 -4.31 -10.08
N LEU A 253 33.14 -5.57 -10.19
CA LEU A 253 32.99 -6.36 -11.41
C LEU A 253 31.69 -7.18 -11.41
N THR A 254 31.33 -7.74 -10.26
CA THR A 254 30.28 -8.75 -10.15
C THR A 254 28.90 -8.20 -9.80
N HIS A 255 28.80 -7.05 -9.14
CA HIS A 255 27.55 -6.51 -8.62
C HIS A 255 27.21 -5.14 -9.22
N TRP A 256 25.92 -4.94 -9.52
CA TRP A 256 25.32 -3.64 -9.78
C TRP A 256 24.01 -3.54 -8.99
N GLU A 257 24.06 -2.90 -7.82
CA GLU A 257 22.90 -2.77 -6.95
C GLU A 257 22.15 -1.46 -7.19
N TRP A 258 20.85 -1.58 -7.43
CA TRP A 258 19.90 -0.48 -7.55
C TRP A 258 19.15 -0.30 -6.24
N LEU A 259 19.48 0.79 -5.55
CA LEU A 259 18.90 1.19 -4.28
C LEU A 259 17.86 2.30 -4.52
N GLY A 260 16.93 2.47 -3.59
CA GLY A 260 16.02 3.59 -3.67
C GLY A 260 14.86 3.52 -2.69
N GLU A 261 13.89 4.41 -2.88
CA GLU A 261 12.67 4.44 -2.09
C GLU A 261 11.43 4.58 -2.99
N PRO A 262 10.31 3.94 -2.60
CA PRO A 262 9.01 4.24 -3.19
C PRO A 262 8.52 5.58 -2.63
N VAL A 263 8.05 6.46 -3.49
CA VAL A 263 7.43 7.74 -3.13
C VAL A 263 5.99 7.71 -3.59
N ILE A 264 5.09 7.85 -2.63
CA ILE A 264 3.65 7.85 -2.84
C ILE A 264 3.16 9.28 -2.63
N ALA A 265 2.61 9.88 -3.68
CA ALA A 265 1.90 11.14 -3.60
C ALA A 265 0.40 10.86 -3.66
N ASP A 266 -0.34 11.35 -2.66
CA ASP A 266 -1.81 11.35 -2.67
C ASP A 266 -2.30 12.67 -2.05
N SER A 267 -2.65 13.62 -2.92
CA SER A 267 -3.15 14.95 -2.50
C SER A 267 -4.49 14.90 -1.77
N TRP A 268 -5.21 13.78 -1.84
CA TRP A 268 -6.51 13.57 -1.20
C TRP A 268 -6.42 12.64 0.02
N ALA A 269 -5.22 12.26 0.45
CA ALA A 269 -5.02 11.39 1.61
C ALA A 269 -5.67 11.94 2.90
N TRP A 270 -5.77 13.26 3.04
CA TRP A 270 -6.41 13.91 4.19
C TRP A 270 -7.89 13.57 4.34
N VAL A 271 -8.58 13.20 3.25
CA VAL A 271 -10.00 12.83 3.26
C VAL A 271 -10.23 11.57 4.10
N HIS A 272 -9.23 10.69 4.21
CA HIS A 272 -9.24 9.51 5.09
C HIS A 272 -9.21 9.87 6.58
N GLY A 273 -8.94 11.14 6.92
CA GLY A 273 -9.04 11.68 8.27
C GLY A 273 -10.43 11.51 8.92
N ILE A 274 -11.48 11.23 8.13
CA ILE A 274 -12.82 10.86 8.63
C ILE A 274 -12.77 9.67 9.60
N HIS A 275 -11.82 8.74 9.43
CA HIS A 275 -11.66 7.60 10.33
C HIS A 275 -11.28 8.01 11.74
N THR A 276 -10.64 9.17 11.91
CA THR A 276 -10.36 9.74 13.24
C THR A 276 -11.66 10.04 13.98
N ILE A 277 -12.66 10.58 13.28
CA ILE A 277 -13.99 10.86 13.86
C ILE A 277 -14.68 9.54 14.23
N PHE A 278 -14.62 8.55 13.34
CA PHE A 278 -15.20 7.23 13.61
C PHE A 278 -14.52 6.54 14.80
N ALA A 279 -13.20 6.67 14.91
CA ALA A 279 -12.41 6.15 16.01
C ALA A 279 -12.78 6.82 17.34
N VAL A 280 -12.86 8.15 17.40
CA VAL A 280 -13.28 8.88 18.60
C VAL A 280 -14.68 8.46 19.06
N GLN A 281 -15.63 8.33 18.13
CA GLN A 281 -16.98 7.84 18.45
C GLN A 281 -16.93 6.41 19.01
N THR A 282 -16.08 5.55 18.44
CA THR A 282 -15.93 4.15 18.89
C THR A 282 -15.28 4.04 20.25
N VAL A 283 -14.23 4.81 20.52
CA VAL A 283 -13.60 4.92 21.83
C VAL A 283 -14.61 5.39 22.87
N PHE A 284 -15.42 6.40 22.55
CA PHE A 284 -16.46 6.88 23.45
C PHE A 284 -17.48 5.78 23.81
N SER A 285 -17.97 5.04 22.81
CA SER A 285 -18.87 3.90 23.04
C SER A 285 -18.23 2.82 23.92
N LEU A 286 -16.94 2.54 23.73
CA LEU A 286 -16.20 1.60 24.56
C LEU A 286 -16.05 2.11 26.01
N VAL A 287 -15.85 3.41 26.21
CA VAL A 287 -15.83 4.02 27.54
C VAL A 287 -17.21 3.88 28.21
N VAL A 288 -18.30 4.16 27.51
CA VAL A 288 -19.66 3.96 28.04
C VAL A 288 -19.88 2.50 28.44
N LEU A 289 -19.53 1.55 27.58
CA LEU A 289 -19.60 0.12 27.89
C LEU A 289 -18.78 -0.22 29.14
N PHE A 290 -17.54 0.25 29.21
CA PHE A 290 -16.65 0.04 30.34
C PHE A 290 -17.25 0.56 31.65
N LEU A 291 -17.84 1.76 31.64
CA LEU A 291 -18.49 2.32 32.82
C LEU A 291 -19.69 1.47 33.27
N VAL A 292 -20.53 1.03 32.34
CA VAL A 292 -21.67 0.16 32.67
C VAL A 292 -21.19 -1.20 33.23
N MET A 293 -20.16 -1.80 32.62
CA MET A 293 -19.56 -3.04 33.12
C MET A 293 -18.97 -2.84 34.53
N TYR A 294 -18.25 -1.75 34.74
CA TYR A 294 -17.63 -1.42 36.02
C TYR A 294 -18.67 -1.23 37.13
N GLN A 295 -19.76 -0.51 36.86
CA GLN A 295 -20.85 -0.33 37.84
C GLN A 295 -21.57 -1.65 38.17
N ASN A 296 -21.77 -2.52 37.17
CA ASN A 296 -22.34 -3.86 37.42
C ASN A 296 -21.38 -4.73 38.25
N PHE A 297 -20.08 -4.66 37.98
CA PHE A 297 -19.06 -5.36 38.74
C PHE A 297 -19.04 -4.90 40.20
N LEU A 298 -19.11 -3.59 40.46
CA LEU A 298 -19.25 -3.04 41.81
C LEU A 298 -20.54 -3.52 42.52
N ALA A 299 -21.61 -3.75 41.76
CA ALA A 299 -22.85 -4.35 42.27
C ALA A 299 -22.81 -5.88 42.43
N GLY A 300 -21.64 -6.52 42.23
CA GLY A 300 -21.44 -7.96 42.35
C GLY A 300 -22.03 -8.78 41.19
N LYS A 301 -22.34 -8.15 40.06
CA LYS A 301 -22.92 -8.79 38.87
C LYS A 301 -21.91 -8.77 37.72
N ILE A 302 -21.74 -9.91 37.04
CA ILE A 302 -20.95 -9.98 35.81
C ILE A 302 -21.90 -9.78 34.64
N TRP A 303 -21.74 -8.68 33.92
CA TRP A 303 -22.50 -8.34 32.71
C TRP A 303 -21.56 -7.71 31.68
N ILE A 304 -21.62 -8.20 30.44
CA ILE A 304 -20.82 -7.72 29.32
C ILE A 304 -21.79 -7.44 28.18
N GLY A 305 -21.98 -6.16 27.85
CA GLY A 305 -22.86 -5.72 26.77
C GLY A 305 -22.18 -5.70 25.41
N ASP A 306 -22.98 -5.48 24.36
CA ASP A 306 -22.48 -5.33 22.99
C ASP A 306 -21.91 -3.93 22.75
N HIS A 307 -20.61 -3.80 22.50
CA HIS A 307 -19.99 -2.51 22.15
C HIS A 307 -20.59 -1.85 20.89
N PHE A 308 -21.25 -2.61 20.01
CA PHE A 308 -21.93 -2.06 18.83
C PHE A 308 -23.34 -1.52 19.12
N ALA A 309 -23.86 -1.73 20.33
CA ALA A 309 -25.20 -1.31 20.76
C ALA A 309 -25.47 0.20 20.59
N SER A 310 -24.43 1.02 20.74
CA SER A 310 -24.49 2.48 20.61
C SER A 310 -24.61 2.96 19.17
N PHE A 311 -24.35 2.12 18.17
CA PHE A 311 -24.43 2.52 16.77
C PHE A 311 -25.80 2.15 16.20
N SER A 312 -26.51 3.14 15.67
CA SER A 312 -27.69 2.85 14.87
C SER A 312 -27.25 2.23 13.53
N THR A 313 -28.09 1.35 12.97
CA THR A 313 -27.90 0.79 11.62
C THR A 313 -27.72 1.92 10.60
N THR A 314 -28.48 3.00 10.76
CA THR A 314 -28.36 4.23 9.95
C THR A 314 -26.99 4.88 10.07
N THR A 315 -26.41 4.96 11.26
CA THR A 315 -25.06 5.50 11.48
C THR A 315 -24.01 4.69 10.71
N VAL A 316 -24.08 3.35 10.76
CA VAL A 316 -23.13 2.49 10.04
C VAL A 316 -23.27 2.67 8.52
N ILE A 317 -24.49 2.76 8.01
CA ILE A 317 -24.76 2.99 6.58
C ILE A 317 -24.21 4.35 6.13
N ILE A 318 -24.46 5.41 6.91
CA ILE A 318 -23.95 6.76 6.62
C ILE A 318 -22.42 6.77 6.62
N ARG A 319 -21.76 6.09 7.56
CA ARG A 319 -20.29 5.97 7.57
C ARG A 319 -19.77 5.35 6.27
N GLY A 320 -20.39 4.25 5.82
CA GLY A 320 -20.04 3.63 4.54
C GLY A 320 -20.27 4.57 3.34
N ALA A 321 -21.39 5.30 3.32
CA ALA A 321 -21.67 6.28 2.27
C ALA A 321 -20.63 7.41 2.23
N ILE A 322 -20.21 7.91 3.40
CA ILE A 322 -19.15 8.92 3.51
C ILE A 322 -17.85 8.38 2.93
N VAL A 323 -17.42 7.16 3.29
CA VAL A 323 -16.21 6.52 2.71
C VAL A 323 -16.33 6.34 1.19
N VAL A 324 -17.49 5.98 0.67
CA VAL A 324 -17.67 5.91 -0.81
C VAL A 324 -17.51 7.29 -1.46
N VAL A 325 -17.98 8.36 -0.81
CA VAL A 325 -17.76 9.73 -1.28
C VAL A 325 -16.27 10.10 -1.23
N THR A 326 -15.52 9.65 -0.20
CA THR A 326 -14.07 9.89 -0.15
C THR A 326 -13.34 9.21 -1.30
N TRP A 327 -13.71 7.96 -1.63
CA TRP A 327 -13.18 7.28 -2.81
C TRP A 327 -13.52 7.99 -4.11
N TYR A 328 -14.75 8.51 -4.25
CA TYR A 328 -15.14 9.28 -5.44
C TYR A 328 -14.30 10.56 -5.60
N VAL A 329 -14.09 11.30 -4.50
CA VAL A 329 -13.24 12.50 -4.49
C VAL A 329 -11.79 12.15 -4.81
N ASN A 330 -11.30 11.02 -4.32
CA ASN A 330 -9.95 10.51 -4.62
C ASN A 330 -9.86 9.80 -5.99
N SER A 331 -10.87 9.94 -6.86
CA SER A 331 -10.96 9.28 -8.18
C SER A 331 -10.74 7.75 -8.14
N PHE A 332 -11.06 7.11 -7.01
CA PHE A 332 -10.81 5.70 -6.70
C PHE A 332 -9.32 5.28 -6.70
N TRP A 333 -8.40 6.24 -6.55
CA TRP A 333 -6.95 6.00 -6.53
C TRP A 333 -6.52 4.98 -5.49
N THR A 334 -6.88 5.20 -4.22
CA THR A 334 -6.53 4.28 -3.11
C THR A 334 -6.93 2.83 -3.40
N LEU A 335 -8.11 2.60 -4.00
CA LEU A 335 -8.56 1.25 -4.35
C LEU A 335 -7.77 0.67 -5.51
N PHE A 336 -7.51 1.49 -6.53
CA PHE A 336 -6.71 1.11 -7.69
C PHE A 336 -5.28 0.77 -7.30
N GLU A 337 -4.64 1.59 -6.48
CA GLU A 337 -3.27 1.42 -6.00
C GLU A 337 -3.14 0.11 -5.20
N PHE A 338 -4.07 -0.14 -4.26
CA PHE A 338 -4.13 -1.40 -3.53
C PHE A 338 -4.39 -2.61 -4.45
N ALA A 339 -5.25 -2.47 -5.45
CA ALA A 339 -5.50 -3.51 -6.44
C ALA A 339 -4.24 -3.81 -7.26
N MET A 340 -3.51 -2.79 -7.72
CA MET A 340 -2.24 -2.92 -8.43
C MET A 340 -1.15 -3.56 -7.57
N SER A 341 -1.09 -3.24 -6.28
CA SER A 341 -0.16 -3.89 -5.35
C SER A 341 -0.42 -5.39 -5.23
N ASN A 342 -1.68 -5.79 -5.08
CA ASN A 342 -2.03 -7.22 -5.08
C ASN A 342 -1.76 -7.87 -6.44
N ALA A 343 -2.03 -7.15 -7.54
CA ALA A 343 -1.83 -7.63 -8.89
C ALA A 343 -0.35 -7.90 -9.17
N ALA A 344 0.53 -6.98 -8.76
CA ALA A 344 1.99 -7.12 -8.88
C ALA A 344 2.53 -8.37 -8.16
N ILE A 345 2.04 -8.65 -6.95
CA ILE A 345 2.42 -9.87 -6.21
C ILE A 345 1.94 -11.14 -6.94
N LEU A 346 0.83 -11.07 -7.66
CA LEU A 346 0.25 -12.21 -8.37
C LEU A 346 0.86 -12.44 -9.76
N SER A 347 1.18 -11.38 -10.48
CA SER A 347 1.81 -11.42 -11.81
C SER A 347 3.33 -11.61 -11.73
N GLY A 348 3.95 -11.27 -10.61
CA GLY A 348 5.41 -11.17 -10.49
C GLY A 348 5.98 -9.94 -11.21
N THR A 349 5.16 -8.92 -11.45
CA THR A 349 5.62 -7.62 -11.98
C THR A 349 6.22 -6.77 -10.86
N GLU A 350 6.54 -5.51 -11.19
CA GLU A 350 7.23 -4.60 -10.26
C GLU A 350 6.44 -4.39 -8.96
N ILE A 351 7.17 -4.31 -7.84
CA ILE A 351 6.59 -4.14 -6.51
C ILE A 351 5.96 -2.74 -6.41
N VAL A 352 4.67 -2.70 -6.05
CA VAL A 352 3.93 -1.46 -5.77
C VAL A 352 3.67 -1.40 -4.27
N ARG A 353 4.23 -0.39 -3.60
CA ARG A 353 4.10 -0.19 -2.16
C ARG A 353 2.87 0.65 -1.84
N VAL A 354 2.11 0.25 -0.82
CA VAL A 354 0.85 0.91 -0.44
C VAL A 354 0.67 0.95 1.08
N HIS A 355 -0.15 1.88 1.56
CA HIS A 355 -0.59 1.91 2.95
C HIS A 355 -1.80 0.98 3.15
N GLU A 356 -1.53 -0.32 3.38
CA GLU A 356 -2.58 -1.35 3.48
C GLU A 356 -3.65 -1.05 4.56
N GLU A 357 -3.24 -0.49 5.69
CA GLU A 357 -4.13 -0.17 6.83
C GLU A 357 -5.24 0.83 6.45
N LEU A 358 -4.93 1.76 5.55
CA LEU A 358 -5.88 2.78 5.13
C LEU A 358 -6.98 2.17 4.26
N VAL A 359 -6.61 1.29 3.32
CA VAL A 359 -7.57 0.55 2.49
C VAL A 359 -8.36 -0.47 3.34
N HIS A 360 -7.69 -1.11 4.31
CA HIS A 360 -8.36 -2.02 5.24
C HIS A 360 -9.51 -1.33 5.97
N ALA A 361 -9.24 -0.17 6.59
CA ALA A 361 -10.24 0.61 7.32
C ALA A 361 -11.40 1.04 6.42
N ASP A 362 -11.12 1.60 5.24
CA ASP A 362 -12.15 2.03 4.29
C ASP A 362 -13.07 0.87 3.89
N VAL A 363 -12.46 -0.23 3.43
CA VAL A 363 -13.19 -1.38 2.90
C VAL A 363 -13.97 -2.07 4.01
N LEU A 364 -13.44 -2.14 5.24
CA LEU A 364 -14.15 -2.69 6.39
C LEU A 364 -15.42 -1.88 6.70
N VAL A 365 -15.32 -0.55 6.73
CA VAL A 365 -16.47 0.33 6.99
C VAL A 365 -17.55 0.19 5.91
N VAL A 366 -17.15 0.17 4.64
CA VAL A 366 -18.08 -0.05 3.52
C VAL A 366 -18.69 -1.45 3.57
N TYR A 367 -17.90 -2.47 3.89
CA TYR A 367 -18.38 -3.84 4.06
C TYR A 367 -19.44 -3.93 5.16
N LEU A 368 -19.17 -3.37 6.35
CA LEU A 368 -20.14 -3.35 7.45
C LEU A 368 -21.40 -2.54 7.08
N SER A 369 -21.28 -1.45 6.34
CA SER A 369 -22.44 -0.71 5.81
C SER A 369 -23.31 -1.59 4.90
N VAL A 370 -22.71 -2.35 3.97
CA VAL A 370 -23.46 -3.24 3.09
C VAL A 370 -24.09 -4.40 3.87
N VAL A 371 -23.38 -4.98 4.84
CA VAL A 371 -23.92 -6.03 5.72
C VAL A 371 -25.10 -5.50 6.55
N ALA A 372 -25.02 -4.28 7.06
CA ALA A 372 -26.11 -3.63 7.79
C ALA A 372 -27.35 -3.42 6.88
N MET A 373 -27.13 -3.02 5.63
CA MET A 373 -28.20 -2.89 4.63
C MET A 373 -28.84 -4.25 4.30
N ILE A 374 -28.02 -5.29 4.05
CA ILE A 374 -28.50 -6.67 3.80
C ILE A 374 -29.33 -7.18 4.98
N SER A 375 -28.84 -6.99 6.20
CA SER A 375 -29.55 -7.33 7.44
C SER A 375 -30.91 -6.64 7.53
N SER A 376 -30.97 -5.34 7.23
CA SER A 376 -32.22 -4.57 7.23
C SER A 376 -33.21 -5.05 6.18
N VAL A 377 -32.75 -5.45 4.99
CA VAL A 377 -33.61 -5.95 3.91
C VAL A 377 -34.14 -7.36 4.22
N ILE A 378 -33.26 -8.25 4.68
CA ILE A 378 -33.62 -9.64 5.02
C ILE A 378 -34.46 -9.69 6.32
N ARG A 379 -34.40 -8.63 7.14
CA ARG A 379 -35.01 -8.56 8.47
C ARG A 379 -34.47 -9.65 9.40
N GLU A 380 -33.14 -9.78 9.41
CA GLU A 380 -32.42 -10.74 10.26
C GLU A 380 -31.21 -10.06 10.90
N ARG A 381 -30.99 -10.26 12.21
CA ARG A 381 -29.83 -9.70 12.92
C ARG A 381 -28.57 -10.45 12.54
N ILE A 382 -27.50 -9.70 12.27
CA ILE A 382 -26.20 -10.27 11.92
C ILE A 382 -25.21 -9.92 13.04
N PRO A 383 -24.68 -10.91 13.78
CA PRO A 383 -23.69 -10.64 14.81
C PRO A 383 -22.45 -9.93 14.23
N PRO A 384 -22.05 -8.78 14.80
CA PRO A 384 -20.89 -8.02 14.34
C PRO A 384 -19.60 -8.84 14.31
N SER A 385 -19.41 -9.71 15.32
CA SER A 385 -18.26 -10.59 15.42
C SER A 385 -18.13 -11.53 14.23
N ILE A 386 -19.23 -12.07 13.71
CA ILE A 386 -19.23 -12.95 12.53
C ILE A 386 -18.83 -12.16 11.29
N ALA A 387 -19.40 -10.97 11.10
CA ALA A 387 -19.10 -10.12 9.95
C ALA A 387 -17.61 -9.69 9.94
N ILE A 388 -17.11 -9.19 11.06
CA ILE A 388 -15.71 -8.74 11.20
C ILE A 388 -14.75 -9.93 11.09
N PHE A 389 -15.02 -11.03 11.78
CA PHE A 389 -14.15 -12.21 11.72
C PHE A 389 -14.04 -12.78 10.31
N LEU A 390 -15.17 -12.85 9.58
CA LEU A 390 -15.18 -13.28 8.19
C LEU A 390 -14.39 -12.32 7.30
N PHE A 391 -14.56 -11.01 7.51
CA PHE A 391 -13.78 -9.98 6.83
C PHE A 391 -12.28 -10.16 7.02
N GLU A 392 -11.83 -10.28 8.28
CA GLU A 392 -10.40 -10.38 8.60
C GLU A 392 -9.76 -11.64 8.00
N ILE A 393 -10.44 -12.78 8.08
CA ILE A 393 -9.94 -14.04 7.50
C ILE A 393 -9.68 -13.87 6.00
N ILE A 394 -10.62 -13.29 5.28
CA ILE A 394 -10.53 -13.23 3.81
C ILE A 394 -9.69 -12.04 3.38
N HIS A 395 -9.68 -10.94 4.11
CA HIS A 395 -8.73 -9.85 3.87
C HIS A 395 -7.29 -10.34 3.99
N LYS A 396 -6.99 -11.13 5.04
CA LYS A 396 -5.66 -11.72 5.25
C LYS A 396 -5.30 -12.75 4.19
N ASN A 397 -6.26 -13.57 3.76
CA ASN A 397 -6.05 -14.63 2.76
C ASN A 397 -6.44 -14.22 1.33
N ARG A 398 -6.59 -12.91 1.04
CA ARG A 398 -7.16 -12.39 -0.22
C ARG A 398 -6.48 -12.93 -1.48
N LEU A 399 -5.15 -13.02 -1.46
CA LEU A 399 -4.37 -13.51 -2.60
C LEU A 399 -4.59 -15.00 -2.86
N VAL A 400 -4.79 -15.79 -1.80
CA VAL A 400 -5.10 -17.22 -1.90
C VAL A 400 -6.47 -17.40 -2.55
N PHE A 401 -7.48 -16.64 -2.14
CA PHE A 401 -8.81 -16.67 -2.75
C PHE A 401 -8.79 -16.30 -4.23
N ILE A 402 -8.00 -15.27 -4.61
CA ILE A 402 -7.83 -14.90 -6.01
C ILE A 402 -7.19 -16.05 -6.81
N ARG A 403 -6.14 -16.69 -6.26
CA ARG A 403 -5.45 -17.81 -6.93
C ARG A 403 -6.34 -19.04 -7.14
N ILE A 404 -7.30 -19.29 -6.24
CA ILE A 404 -8.25 -20.41 -6.34
C ILE A 404 -9.24 -20.23 -7.51
N CYS A 405 -9.42 -19.00 -8.02
CA CYS A 405 -10.32 -18.70 -9.12
C CYS A 405 -9.54 -18.31 -10.39
N PRO A 406 -9.19 -19.27 -11.27
CA PRO A 406 -8.38 -19.00 -12.47
C PRO A 406 -8.91 -17.86 -13.37
N PRO A 407 -10.23 -17.70 -13.60
CA PRO A 407 -10.74 -16.58 -14.40
C PRO A 407 -10.42 -15.22 -13.79
N VAL A 408 -10.53 -15.10 -12.46
CA VAL A 408 -10.26 -13.85 -11.71
C VAL A 408 -8.75 -13.57 -11.70
N LEU A 409 -7.93 -14.59 -11.44
CA LEU A 409 -6.48 -14.48 -11.49
C LEU A 409 -6.00 -14.00 -12.87
N ARG A 410 -6.53 -14.59 -13.94
CA ARG A 410 -6.16 -14.24 -15.32
C ARG A 410 -6.48 -12.78 -15.64
N GLU A 411 -7.64 -12.29 -15.19
CA GLU A 411 -8.01 -10.88 -15.40
C GLU A 411 -7.04 -9.92 -14.71
N ILE A 412 -6.73 -10.19 -13.44
CA ILE A 412 -5.80 -9.39 -12.64
C ILE A 412 -4.39 -9.39 -13.24
N VAL A 413 -3.87 -10.57 -13.60
CA VAL A 413 -2.52 -10.71 -14.18
C VAL A 413 -2.45 -10.06 -15.56
N ASN A 414 -3.47 -10.23 -16.41
CA ASN A 414 -3.52 -9.60 -17.73
C ASN A 414 -3.52 -8.07 -17.62
N TYR A 415 -4.32 -7.53 -16.71
CA TYR A 415 -4.34 -6.08 -16.48
C TYR A 415 -3.00 -5.56 -15.97
N SER A 416 -2.41 -6.23 -14.97
CA SER A 416 -1.08 -5.87 -14.44
C SER A 416 -0.03 -5.86 -15.54
N ASN A 417 0.06 -6.93 -16.33
CA ASN A 417 1.02 -7.04 -17.43
C ASN A 417 0.78 -5.97 -18.51
N LYS A 418 -0.48 -5.63 -18.79
CA LYS A 418 -0.84 -4.57 -19.73
C LYS A 418 -0.46 -3.18 -19.21
N VAL A 419 -0.62 -2.92 -17.92
CA VAL A 419 -0.23 -1.63 -17.32
C VAL A 419 1.28 -1.49 -17.35
N PHE A 420 2.03 -2.50 -16.91
CA PHE A 420 3.51 -2.45 -16.94
C PHE A 420 4.08 -2.53 -18.35
N SER A 421 3.36 -3.02 -19.36
CA SER A 421 3.81 -2.90 -20.74
C SER A 421 3.71 -1.47 -21.30
N LEU A 422 2.91 -0.58 -20.68
CA LEU A 422 2.84 0.84 -21.06
C LEU A 422 4.14 1.58 -20.76
N GLU A 423 4.87 1.15 -19.73
CA GLU A 423 6.22 1.61 -19.47
C GLU A 423 7.06 1.52 -20.76
N GLY A 424 7.00 0.37 -21.45
CA GLY A 424 7.65 0.15 -22.74
C GLY A 424 7.18 1.05 -23.89
N SER A 425 5.94 1.55 -23.83
CA SER A 425 5.32 2.38 -24.89
C SER A 425 5.68 3.86 -24.82
N VAL A 426 5.86 4.41 -23.62
CA VAL A 426 6.40 5.77 -23.42
C VAL A 426 7.76 5.87 -24.11
N VAL A 427 8.55 4.81 -23.96
CA VAL A 427 9.89 4.77 -24.50
C VAL A 427 9.94 4.81 -26.02
N THR A 428 9.02 4.16 -26.72
CA THR A 428 8.97 4.17 -28.20
C THR A 428 8.75 5.58 -28.76
N SER A 429 8.05 6.44 -28.02
CA SER A 429 7.80 7.83 -28.45
C SER A 429 9.00 8.75 -28.25
N VAL A 430 9.81 8.50 -27.21
CA VAL A 430 11.03 9.29 -26.90
C VAL A 430 12.24 8.78 -27.69
N ASN A 431 12.31 7.47 -27.96
CA ASN A 431 13.38 6.81 -28.73
C ASN A 431 13.24 6.90 -30.25
N ALA A 432 12.28 7.67 -30.79
CA ALA A 432 12.18 7.95 -32.22
C ALA A 432 13.44 8.63 -32.81
N VAL A 433 14.41 8.99 -31.95
CA VAL A 433 15.71 9.56 -32.27
C VAL A 433 16.83 8.54 -32.01
N GLY A 434 16.95 7.50 -32.85
CA GLY A 434 18.20 6.75 -33.11
C GLY A 434 19.01 6.14 -31.95
N SER A 435 18.52 6.11 -30.70
CA SER A 435 19.23 5.54 -29.54
C SER A 435 19.00 4.03 -29.46
N SER A 436 20.09 3.26 -29.35
CA SER A 436 20.03 1.80 -29.09
C SER A 436 19.61 1.47 -27.66
N LEU A 437 19.74 2.42 -26.72
CA LEU A 437 19.32 2.28 -25.33
C LEU A 437 17.87 2.75 -25.14
N HIS A 438 17.14 2.04 -24.28
CA HIS A 438 15.72 2.25 -23.99
C HIS A 438 15.54 3.19 -22.79
N PHE A 439 14.87 4.32 -22.95
CA PHE A 439 14.57 5.21 -21.82
C PHE A 439 13.19 4.93 -21.24
N SER A 440 13.17 4.34 -20.04
CA SER A 440 11.95 4.16 -19.27
C SER A 440 11.86 5.16 -18.12
N THR A 441 10.66 5.68 -17.90
CA THR A 441 10.32 6.58 -16.79
C THR A 441 8.91 6.26 -16.26
N ALA A 442 8.52 6.90 -15.16
CA ALA A 442 7.16 6.79 -14.64
C ALA A 442 6.14 7.23 -15.71
N PHE A 443 5.01 6.54 -15.79
CA PHE A 443 4.03 6.74 -16.86
C PHE A 443 2.63 7.10 -16.33
N PRO A 444 1.85 7.88 -17.09
CA PRO A 444 0.48 8.19 -16.71
C PRO A 444 -0.39 6.95 -16.86
N ILE A 445 -1.24 6.69 -15.87
CA ILE A 445 -2.20 5.58 -15.95
C ILE A 445 -3.30 5.99 -16.92
N PRO A 446 -3.66 5.13 -17.89
CA PRO A 446 -4.82 5.37 -18.73
C PRO A 446 -6.10 5.28 -17.89
N LYS A 447 -7.27 5.31 -18.54
CA LYS A 447 -8.53 5.08 -17.84
C LYS A 447 -8.49 3.77 -17.02
N ARG A 448 -8.75 3.87 -15.71
CA ARG A 448 -8.88 2.74 -14.77
C ARG A 448 -9.97 1.77 -15.25
N ASP A 449 -9.72 0.48 -15.10
CA ASP A 449 -10.64 -0.57 -15.56
C ASP A 449 -11.53 -1.08 -14.41
N ASP A 450 -12.84 -0.90 -14.58
CA ASP A 450 -13.84 -1.30 -13.59
C ASP A 450 -13.87 -2.83 -13.39
N LEU A 451 -13.60 -3.60 -14.44
CA LEU A 451 -13.56 -5.06 -14.38
C LEU A 451 -12.36 -5.53 -13.56
N PHE A 452 -11.20 -4.89 -13.72
CA PHE A 452 -10.02 -5.14 -12.92
C PHE A 452 -10.25 -4.85 -11.44
N LEU A 453 -10.90 -3.73 -11.11
CA LEU A 453 -11.25 -3.41 -9.73
C LEU A 453 -12.22 -4.44 -9.15
N ALA A 454 -13.28 -4.81 -9.89
CA ALA A 454 -14.22 -5.83 -9.46
C ALA A 454 -13.54 -7.20 -9.23
N ALA A 455 -12.63 -7.59 -10.11
CA ALA A 455 -11.84 -8.82 -9.98
C ALA A 455 -10.93 -8.77 -8.74
N SER A 456 -10.23 -7.67 -8.53
CA SER A 456 -9.32 -7.46 -7.38
C SER A 456 -10.06 -7.50 -6.03
N PHE A 457 -11.30 -7.00 -5.99
CA PHE A 457 -12.16 -7.03 -4.81
C PHE A 457 -13.08 -8.25 -4.74
N PHE A 458 -12.97 -9.20 -5.67
CA PHE A 458 -13.78 -10.42 -5.72
C PHE A 458 -13.84 -11.19 -4.38
N PRO A 459 -12.74 -11.41 -3.64
CA PRO A 459 -12.80 -12.10 -2.34
C PRO A 459 -13.71 -11.39 -1.33
N LYS A 460 -13.76 -10.06 -1.36
CA LYS A 460 -14.61 -9.26 -0.46
C LYS A 460 -16.08 -9.31 -0.88
N ILE A 461 -16.33 -9.29 -2.18
CA ILE A 461 -17.68 -9.43 -2.75
C ILE A 461 -18.25 -10.83 -2.45
N SER A 462 -17.45 -11.88 -2.56
CA SER A 462 -17.90 -13.24 -2.25
C SER A 462 -18.27 -13.42 -0.77
N MET A 463 -17.65 -12.66 0.15
CA MET A 463 -18.06 -12.63 1.56
C MET A 463 -19.49 -12.14 1.76
N LEU A 464 -19.90 -11.12 1.02
CA LEU A 464 -21.27 -10.60 1.10
C LEU A 464 -22.26 -11.70 0.72
N GLY A 465 -21.92 -12.53 -0.27
CA GLY A 465 -22.69 -13.73 -0.61
C GLY A 465 -22.81 -14.71 0.56
N MET A 466 -21.72 -14.98 1.29
CA MET A 466 -21.75 -15.86 2.47
C MET A 466 -22.60 -15.29 3.61
N ILE A 467 -22.57 -13.98 3.82
CA ILE A 467 -23.41 -13.30 4.80
C ILE A 467 -24.90 -13.42 4.43
N VAL A 468 -25.24 -13.28 3.15
CA VAL A 468 -26.61 -13.50 2.66
C VAL A 468 -27.04 -14.94 2.92
N VAL A 469 -26.21 -15.93 2.60
CA VAL A 469 -26.49 -17.35 2.87
C VAL A 469 -26.70 -17.57 4.37
N TYR A 470 -25.81 -17.06 5.22
CA TYR A 470 -25.95 -17.15 6.68
C TYR A 470 -27.28 -16.57 7.17
N ALA A 471 -27.64 -15.37 6.72
CA ALA A 471 -28.90 -14.71 7.10
C ALA A 471 -30.13 -15.51 6.64
N LEU A 472 -30.11 -16.06 5.42
CA LEU A 472 -31.18 -16.90 4.90
C LEU A 472 -31.31 -18.22 5.68
N THR A 473 -30.19 -18.89 5.98
CA THR A 473 -30.19 -20.12 6.78
C THR A 473 -30.74 -19.87 8.18
N ARG A 474 -30.37 -18.77 8.83
CA ARG A 474 -30.95 -18.37 10.12
C ARG A 474 -32.45 -18.13 10.04
N LYS A 475 -32.89 -17.40 9.01
CA LYS A 475 -34.31 -17.13 8.80
C LYS A 475 -35.13 -18.41 8.62
N VAL A 476 -34.58 -19.39 7.90
CA VAL A 476 -35.18 -20.73 7.76
C VAL A 476 -35.17 -21.47 9.10
N TYR A 477 -34.08 -21.41 9.87
CA TYR A 477 -34.00 -22.04 11.18
C TYR A 477 -35.08 -21.52 12.14
N TRP A 478 -35.23 -20.21 12.26
CA TRP A 478 -36.25 -19.58 13.13
C TRP A 478 -37.67 -19.86 12.68
N TYR A 479 -37.89 -20.08 11.38
CA TYR A 479 -39.19 -20.50 10.86
C TYR A 479 -39.58 -21.91 11.35
N PHE A 480 -38.62 -22.84 11.45
CA PHE A 480 -38.86 -24.20 11.93
C PHE A 480 -38.80 -24.34 13.45
N TYR A 481 -38.01 -23.51 14.14
CA TYR A 481 -37.82 -23.52 15.58
C TYR A 481 -38.11 -22.14 16.19
N PRO A 482 -39.39 -21.70 16.24
CA PRO A 482 -39.74 -20.43 16.86
C PRO A 482 -39.46 -20.45 18.37
N ASP A 483 -39.06 -19.31 18.93
CA ASP A 483 -38.83 -19.16 20.37
C ASP A 483 -40.11 -19.49 21.16
N ASN A 484 -40.00 -20.40 22.13
CA ASN A 484 -41.08 -20.79 23.03
C ASN A 484 -41.43 -19.63 23.98
N THR A 485 -42.34 -18.74 23.59
CA THR A 485 -42.95 -17.77 24.50
C THR A 485 -43.81 -18.52 25.51
N HIS A 486 -43.31 -18.70 26.75
CA HIS A 486 -44.07 -19.23 27.87
C HIS A 486 -45.20 -18.27 28.28
N HIS A 487 -46.32 -18.26 27.55
CA HIS A 487 -47.57 -17.71 28.03
C HIS A 487 -48.13 -18.64 29.12
N LYS A 488 -47.74 -18.44 30.38
CA LYS A 488 -48.54 -18.95 31.50
C LYS A 488 -49.78 -18.04 31.64
N SER A 489 -50.83 -18.36 30.87
CA SER A 489 -52.16 -17.81 31.10
C SER A 489 -52.64 -18.26 32.49
N THR A 490 -52.55 -17.36 33.47
CA THR A 490 -53.27 -17.54 34.74
C THR A 490 -54.74 -17.23 34.47
N LYS A 491 -55.49 -18.25 34.04
CA LYS A 491 -56.97 -18.21 34.10
C LYS A 491 -57.36 -18.12 35.57
N SER A 492 -57.57 -16.91 36.07
CA SER A 492 -58.37 -16.67 37.28
C SER A 492 -59.71 -16.06 36.84
N ALA A 493 -60.79 -16.68 37.30
CA ALA A 493 -62.16 -16.34 36.96
C ALA A 493 -62.58 -15.01 37.62
N GLY A 494 -63.23 -14.13 36.87
CA GLY A 494 -63.85 -12.90 37.39
C GLY A 494 -64.34 -12.00 36.25
N GLY A 495 -65.66 -11.75 36.20
CA GLY A 495 -66.37 -11.17 35.07
C GLY A 495 -66.12 -9.70 34.73
N GLN A 496 -66.47 -9.37 33.47
CA GLN A 496 -66.97 -8.09 32.93
C GLN A 496 -66.05 -6.86 32.89
N ALA A 497 -65.58 -6.52 31.67
CA ALA A 497 -65.92 -5.27 30.96
C ALA A 497 -65.17 -5.21 29.61
N SER A 498 -65.91 -5.42 28.52
CA SER A 498 -65.48 -5.26 27.13
C SER A 498 -65.36 -3.77 26.79
N ASN A 499 -64.13 -3.30 26.57
CA ASN A 499 -63.70 -2.16 25.73
C ASN A 499 -62.28 -1.66 26.11
N ALA A 500 -61.68 -2.19 27.19
CA ALA A 500 -60.27 -1.93 27.55
C ALA A 500 -59.29 -2.91 26.90
N ASN A 501 -59.79 -3.99 26.27
CA ASN A 501 -58.98 -5.12 25.84
C ASN A 501 -58.12 -4.84 24.60
N ASP A 502 -58.51 -3.98 23.65
CA ASP A 502 -57.66 -3.74 22.48
C ASP A 502 -56.42 -2.90 22.83
N THR A 503 -56.57 -1.93 23.73
CA THR A 503 -55.43 -1.22 24.32
C THR A 503 -54.60 -2.07 25.27
N LEU A 504 -55.20 -3.02 26.00
CA LEU A 504 -54.48 -3.96 26.88
C LEU A 504 -53.78 -5.10 26.12
N VAL A 505 -54.29 -5.49 24.95
CA VAL A 505 -53.67 -6.48 24.06
C VAL A 505 -52.48 -5.86 23.33
N LEU A 506 -52.59 -4.62 22.83
CA LEU A 506 -51.45 -3.88 22.26
C LEU A 506 -50.38 -3.54 23.31
N LYS A 507 -50.80 -3.20 24.54
CA LYS A 507 -49.93 -2.95 25.71
C LYS A 507 -49.43 -4.25 26.37
N GLY A 508 -49.97 -5.40 25.96
CA GLY A 508 -49.53 -6.73 26.40
C GLY A 508 -48.36 -7.27 25.60
N ASP A 509 -48.21 -6.85 24.35
CA ASP A 509 -47.11 -7.24 23.46
C ASP A 509 -45.87 -6.33 23.59
N LEU A 510 -46.02 -5.07 24.00
CA LEU A 510 -44.92 -4.11 24.17
C LEU A 510 -44.58 -3.88 25.65
N THR A 511 -43.29 -3.72 25.96
CA THR A 511 -42.81 -3.38 27.31
C THR A 511 -43.07 -1.91 27.63
N ASN A 512 -43.14 -1.55 28.93
CA ASN A 512 -43.24 -0.15 29.35
C ASN A 512 -42.10 0.72 28.81
N PHE A 513 -40.90 0.13 28.63
CA PHE A 513 -39.77 0.77 27.96
C PHE A 513 -40.09 1.11 26.49
N GLU A 514 -40.59 0.15 25.70
CA GLU A 514 -40.96 0.35 24.29
C GLU A 514 -42.08 1.39 24.14
N VAL A 515 -43.07 1.37 25.03
CA VAL A 515 -44.17 2.34 25.03
C VAL A 515 -43.69 3.75 25.36
N SER A 516 -42.79 3.90 26.35
CA SER A 516 -42.31 5.20 26.80
C SER A 516 -41.30 5.83 25.84
N THR A 517 -40.42 5.01 25.24
CA THR A 517 -39.30 5.48 24.41
C THR A 517 -39.59 5.40 22.91
N GLY A 518 -40.60 4.63 22.50
CA GLY A 518 -40.87 4.30 21.09
C GLY A 518 -39.82 3.39 20.45
N ALA A 519 -38.82 2.90 21.21
CA ALA A 519 -37.76 2.07 20.68
C ALA A 519 -38.16 0.59 20.71
N GLU A 520 -38.56 0.05 19.56
CA GLU A 520 -38.96 -1.36 19.42
C GLU A 520 -37.77 -2.32 19.61
N LEU A 521 -37.84 -3.18 20.64
CA LEU A 521 -36.74 -4.10 20.99
C LEU A 521 -36.65 -5.31 20.05
N GLN A 522 -37.78 -5.74 19.46
CA GLN A 522 -37.86 -6.95 18.63
C GLN A 522 -37.58 -6.70 17.14
N THR A 523 -37.89 -5.51 16.61
CA THR A 523 -37.82 -5.18 15.17
C THR A 523 -36.54 -4.45 14.76
N ARG A 524 -35.57 -4.29 15.68
CA ARG A 524 -34.26 -3.74 15.35
C ARG A 524 -33.45 -4.75 14.54
N PHE A 525 -33.19 -4.41 13.27
CA PHE A 525 -32.34 -5.14 12.33
C PHE A 525 -31.05 -4.36 12.07
N GLY A 526 -29.98 -5.08 11.74
CA GLY A 526 -28.65 -4.52 11.50
C GLY A 526 -27.55 -5.42 12.02
N ILE A 527 -26.35 -4.85 12.09
CA ILE A 527 -25.19 -5.48 12.71
C ILE A 527 -25.31 -5.35 14.23
N ILE A 528 -25.96 -6.32 14.86
CA ILE A 528 -26.25 -6.33 16.29
C ILE A 528 -26.14 -7.77 16.77
N SER A 529 -25.52 -7.99 17.92
CA SER A 529 -25.43 -9.32 18.52
C SER A 529 -26.82 -9.86 18.88
N ASP A 530 -26.98 -11.18 18.95
CA ASP A 530 -28.19 -11.76 19.51
C ASP A 530 -28.19 -11.56 21.03
N TYR A 531 -29.32 -11.07 21.55
CA TYR A 531 -29.54 -10.90 22.98
C TYR A 531 -30.97 -11.21 23.34
N ARG A 532 -31.22 -11.50 24.62
CA ARG A 532 -32.59 -11.69 25.12
C ARG A 532 -33.26 -10.33 25.15
N ASN A 533 -34.25 -10.08 24.29
CA ASN A 533 -34.94 -8.78 24.25
C ASN A 533 -35.75 -8.52 25.55
N TYR A 534 -36.26 -9.58 26.17
CA TYR A 534 -37.23 -9.48 27.26
C TYR A 534 -36.95 -10.45 28.41
N VAL A 535 -37.38 -10.08 29.62
CA VAL A 535 -37.43 -10.95 30.80
C VAL A 535 -38.86 -10.97 31.33
N TYR A 536 -39.35 -12.15 31.68
CA TYR A 536 -40.68 -12.31 32.28
C TYR A 536 -40.57 -12.41 33.80
N PHE A 537 -41.16 -11.45 34.52
CA PHE A 537 -41.24 -11.48 35.96
C PHE A 537 -42.72 -11.50 36.39
N LYS A 538 -43.10 -12.51 37.17
CA LYS A 538 -44.49 -12.70 37.67
C LYS A 538 -45.57 -12.62 36.56
N GLY A 539 -45.26 -13.07 35.34
CA GLY A 539 -46.20 -13.09 34.21
C GLY A 539 -46.27 -11.79 33.40
N MET A 540 -45.51 -10.75 33.77
CA MET A 540 -45.41 -9.49 33.01
C MET A 540 -44.09 -9.43 32.22
N LYS A 541 -44.12 -8.80 31.03
CA LYS A 541 -42.99 -8.66 30.10
C LYS A 541 -42.20 -7.39 30.41
N PHE A 542 -40.92 -7.52 30.75
CA PHE A 542 -39.99 -6.42 31.00
C PHE A 542 -38.87 -6.39 29.95
N ALA A 543 -38.34 -5.20 29.67
CA ALA A 543 -37.14 -5.07 28.84
C ALA A 543 -35.93 -5.62 29.61
N SER A 544 -35.12 -6.47 28.97
CA SER A 544 -33.91 -6.96 29.60
C SER A 544 -32.83 -5.85 29.64
N ALA A 545 -31.81 -6.00 30.49
CA ALA A 545 -30.65 -5.12 30.49
C ALA A 545 -29.97 -5.07 29.11
N ASP A 546 -29.87 -6.21 28.43
CA ASP A 546 -29.35 -6.28 27.06
C ASP A 546 -30.25 -5.56 26.07
N GLY A 547 -31.58 -5.68 26.21
CA GLY A 547 -32.55 -5.00 25.36
C GLY A 547 -32.47 -3.48 25.47
N VAL A 548 -32.35 -2.96 26.68
CA VAL A 548 -32.18 -1.52 26.95
C VAL A 548 -30.86 -1.02 26.37
N TYR A 549 -29.76 -1.71 26.68
CA TYR A 549 -28.43 -1.32 26.23
C TYR A 549 -28.28 -1.43 24.72
N CYS A 550 -28.65 -2.57 24.13
CA CYS A 550 -28.65 -2.83 22.70
C CYS A 550 -29.71 -2.05 21.92
N SER A 551 -30.54 -1.25 22.60
CA SER A 551 -31.39 -0.22 22.00
C SER A 551 -30.76 1.17 22.01
N GLY A 552 -29.52 1.27 22.50
CA GLY A 552 -28.76 2.51 22.58
C GLY A 552 -29.13 3.36 23.80
N TYR A 553 -29.66 2.76 24.88
CA TYR A 553 -30.03 3.50 26.09
C TYR A 553 -29.19 3.07 27.29
N VAL A 554 -28.94 4.02 28.19
CA VAL A 554 -28.32 3.79 29.50
C VAL A 554 -29.06 4.59 30.57
N ILE A 555 -28.94 4.14 31.81
CA ILE A 555 -29.52 4.80 32.98
C ILE A 555 -28.42 5.54 33.73
N VAL A 556 -28.54 6.87 33.78
CA VAL A 556 -27.63 7.79 34.48
C VAL A 556 -28.07 7.90 35.94
N ASN A 557 -27.15 7.62 36.86
CA ASN A 557 -27.31 7.66 38.31
C ASN A 557 -28.58 6.94 38.83
N GLY A 558 -29.02 5.89 38.13
CA GLY A 558 -30.22 5.11 38.49
C GLY A 558 -31.56 5.84 38.37
N ARG A 559 -31.59 7.07 37.80
CA ARG A 559 -32.79 7.92 37.76
C ARG A 559 -33.22 8.37 36.38
N TYR A 560 -32.27 8.53 35.45
CA TYR A 560 -32.56 9.09 34.13
C TYR A 560 -32.14 8.12 33.03
N LEU A 561 -33.09 7.65 32.25
CA LEU A 561 -32.88 6.88 31.04
C LEU A 561 -32.57 7.84 29.89
N MET A 562 -31.45 7.62 29.22
CA MET A 562 -30.90 8.51 28.21
C MET A 562 -30.30 7.68 27.07
N ARG A 563 -30.34 8.21 25.84
CA ARG A 563 -29.64 7.60 24.71
C ARG A 563 -28.13 7.73 24.91
N SER A 564 -27.38 6.65 24.71
CA SER A 564 -25.93 6.63 24.89
C SER A 564 -25.20 7.53 23.90
N GLU A 565 -25.77 7.75 22.71
CA GLU A 565 -25.23 8.68 21.69
C GLU A 565 -25.35 10.16 22.07
N ASP A 566 -26.24 10.50 23.01
CA ASP A 566 -26.42 11.88 23.47
C ASP A 566 -25.47 12.24 24.63
N LEU A 567 -24.79 11.25 25.24
CA LEU A 567 -23.86 11.48 26.36
C LEU A 567 -22.69 12.43 26.01
N PRO A 568 -22.04 12.35 24.83
CA PRO A 568 -21.02 13.33 24.45
C PRO A 568 -21.57 14.74 24.40
N SER A 569 -22.78 14.90 23.85
CA SER A 569 -23.47 16.20 23.77
C SER A 569 -23.75 16.75 25.17
N VAL A 570 -24.20 15.92 26.11
CA VAL A 570 -24.43 16.33 27.51
C VAL A 570 -23.13 16.68 28.23
N ALA A 571 -22.07 15.89 28.07
CA ALA A 571 -20.76 16.19 28.64
C ALA A 571 -20.20 17.51 28.09
N MET A 572 -20.36 17.77 26.80
CA MET A 572 -19.92 19.01 26.15
C MET A 572 -20.78 20.20 26.57
N MET A 573 -22.10 20.04 26.70
CA MET A 573 -23.00 21.08 27.23
C MET A 573 -22.64 21.46 28.67
N LYS A 574 -22.24 20.47 29.49
CA LYS A 574 -21.73 20.68 30.86
C LYS A 574 -20.40 21.42 30.86
N PHE A 575 -19.46 20.99 30.02
CA PHE A 575 -18.12 21.59 29.92
C PHE A 575 -18.16 23.05 29.43
N LEU A 576 -18.98 23.33 28.42
CA LEU A 576 -19.13 24.68 27.82
C LEU A 576 -20.15 25.56 28.56
N ASN A 577 -20.84 25.01 29.57
CA ASN A 577 -21.97 25.64 30.26
C ASN A 577 -23.01 26.25 29.30
N THR A 578 -23.22 25.65 28.14
CA THR A 578 -24.04 26.20 27.05
C THR A 578 -24.85 25.08 26.40
N ARG A 579 -26.16 25.30 26.22
CA ARG A 579 -27.04 24.36 25.51
C ARG A 579 -26.96 24.62 24.00
N PHE A 580 -26.25 23.76 23.27
CA PHE A 580 -26.13 23.84 21.81
C PHE A 580 -26.96 22.79 21.06
N THR A 581 -27.51 21.79 21.76
CA THR A 581 -28.41 20.77 21.18
C THR A 581 -29.53 20.43 22.16
N ASN A 582 -30.64 19.89 21.64
CA ASN A 582 -31.76 19.43 22.45
C ASN A 582 -31.56 17.94 22.73
N VAL A 583 -31.39 17.58 24.00
CA VAL A 583 -31.28 16.19 24.46
C VAL A 583 -32.42 15.93 25.42
N ASP A 584 -33.11 14.81 25.20
CA ASP A 584 -34.27 14.38 25.97
C ASP A 584 -33.94 13.16 26.84
N VAL A 585 -34.37 13.18 28.09
CA VAL A 585 -34.19 12.08 29.05
C VAL A 585 -35.51 11.68 29.70
N TYR A 586 -35.67 10.40 29.98
CA TYR A 586 -36.86 9.86 30.65
C TYR A 586 -36.54 9.54 32.10
N GLU A 587 -37.44 9.87 33.02
CA GLU A 587 -37.25 9.53 34.43
C GLU A 587 -37.64 8.06 34.67
N VAL A 588 -36.80 7.34 35.42
CA VAL A 588 -37.00 5.95 35.80
C VAL A 588 -37.50 5.90 37.24
N ASP A 589 -38.65 5.25 37.47
CA ASP A 589 -39.25 5.02 38.77
C ASP A 589 -39.38 3.51 39.03
N GLY A 590 -38.40 2.94 39.73
CA GLY A 590 -38.27 1.49 39.88
C GLY A 590 -38.12 0.80 38.52
N SER A 591 -39.01 -0.15 38.22
CA SER A 591 -39.03 -0.89 36.95
C SER A 591 -39.84 -0.23 35.83
N ASN A 592 -40.34 0.99 36.06
CA ASN A 592 -41.12 1.75 35.08
C ASN A 592 -40.36 2.98 34.57
N VAL A 593 -40.59 3.31 33.30
CA VAL A 593 -40.12 4.55 32.66
C VAL A 593 -41.32 5.49 32.56
N LYS A 594 -41.14 6.79 32.85
CA LYS A 594 -42.21 7.78 32.67
C LYS A 594 -42.40 8.09 31.19
N ASP A 595 -43.66 8.21 30.76
CA ASP A 595 -44.04 8.55 29.37
C ASP A 595 -43.67 9.99 28.93
N THR A 596 -43.14 10.81 29.85
CA THR A 596 -42.80 12.22 29.57
C THR A 596 -41.30 12.42 29.53
N ALA A 597 -40.81 12.85 28.37
CA ALA A 597 -39.42 13.24 28.18
C ALA A 597 -39.14 14.61 28.82
N ARG A 598 -37.95 14.76 29.41
CA ARG A 598 -37.45 16.01 29.99
C ARG A 598 -36.21 16.47 29.24
N LEU A 599 -36.17 17.75 28.91
CA LEU A 599 -35.03 18.35 28.25
C LEU A 599 -33.85 18.54 29.21
N VAL A 600 -32.64 18.21 28.75
CA VAL A 600 -31.39 18.36 29.48
C VAL A 600 -30.84 19.79 29.35
N TYR A 601 -30.39 20.33 30.48
CA TYR A 601 -29.67 21.60 30.61
C TYR A 601 -28.27 21.36 31.19
N PRO A 602 -27.31 22.31 31.04
CA PRO A 602 -25.97 22.18 31.64
C PRO A 602 -25.98 21.87 33.14
N ASP A 603 -27.00 22.32 33.88
CA ASP A 603 -27.11 22.08 35.33
C ASP A 603 -27.91 20.81 35.68
N THR A 604 -28.37 20.03 34.70
CA THR A 604 -29.22 18.85 34.94
C THR A 604 -28.47 17.67 35.56
N PHE A 605 -27.19 17.49 35.20
CA PHE A 605 -26.34 16.40 35.72
C PHE A 605 -25.07 16.97 36.38
N PHE A 606 -24.64 16.34 37.48
CA PHE A 606 -23.30 16.51 38.02
C PHE A 606 -22.30 15.62 37.28
N TRP A 607 -21.01 15.95 37.32
CA TRP A 607 -19.96 15.10 36.73
C TRP A 607 -19.98 13.68 37.30
N ASP A 608 -20.22 13.55 38.60
CA ASP A 608 -20.37 12.26 39.29
C ASP A 608 -21.55 11.43 38.78
N ASP A 609 -22.61 12.07 38.29
CA ASP A 609 -23.77 11.37 37.73
C ASP A 609 -23.40 10.69 36.41
N LEU A 610 -22.61 11.36 35.56
CA LEU A 610 -22.18 10.86 34.25
C LEU A 610 -21.21 9.68 34.37
N TRP A 611 -20.52 9.52 35.50
CA TRP A 611 -19.68 8.35 35.80
C TRP A 611 -20.49 7.13 36.28
N ARG A 612 -21.75 7.32 36.68
CA ARG A 612 -22.64 6.28 37.22
C ARG A 612 -23.63 5.81 36.18
N LEU A 613 -23.14 5.08 35.17
CA LEU A 613 -23.96 4.50 34.11
C LEU A 613 -24.37 3.05 34.48
N ASN A 614 -25.65 2.72 34.31
CA ASN A 614 -26.18 1.39 34.60
C ASN A 614 -27.27 1.00 33.56
N VAL A 615 -27.64 -0.28 33.53
CA VAL A 615 -28.67 -0.87 32.65
C VAL A 615 -29.66 -1.75 33.42
N THR A 616 -29.46 -1.96 34.73
CA THR A 616 -30.15 -3.00 35.51
C THR A 616 -31.32 -2.55 36.38
N VAL A 617 -31.71 -1.27 36.36
CA VAL A 617 -32.81 -0.76 37.22
C VAL A 617 -34.21 -1.24 36.78
N LEU A 618 -34.32 -1.83 35.58
CA LEU A 618 -35.59 -2.33 35.02
C LEU A 618 -35.90 -3.81 35.35
N LEU A 619 -35.22 -4.40 36.35
CA LEU A 619 -35.40 -5.78 36.84
C LEU A 619 -35.84 -5.85 38.30
#